data_AF-A0A2D0ISF0-F1
#
_entry.id   AF-A0A2D0ISF0-F1
#
_cell.length_a   1.000
_cell.length_b   1.000
_cell.length_c   1.000
_cell.angle_alpha   90.00
_cell.angle_beta   90.00
_cell.angle_gamma   90.00
#
_symmetry.space_group_name_H-M   'P 1'
#
loop_
_entity.id
_entity.type
_entity.pdbx_description
1 polymer ?
#
loop_
_entity_poly.entity_id
_entity_poly.type
_entity_poly.pdbx_seq_one_letter_code
_entity_poly.pdbx_strand_id
1 'polypeptide(L)'
;MSSQPNHQKEFIELFNQTARYHRRYQVFQDFCNCAMAAIHNKYCYSEELELYYLKTINKYEREDVDRIVQLFSYTVLGLAQEPCDFLGSVFMQLGLGDKALIPHGAWPA
;
A
#
# COMPACT_ATOMS: atom_id res chain seq x y z
N MET A 1 -2.74 -15.33 -27.97
CA MET A 1 -1.88 -14.32 -27.34
C MET A 1 -2.36 -14.20 -25.91
N SER A 2 -1.62 -14.73 -24.93
CA SER A 2 -1.95 -14.52 -23.52
C SER A 2 -1.68 -13.05 -23.20
N SER A 3 -2.74 -12.27 -22.94
CA SER A 3 -2.59 -10.92 -22.41
C SER A 3 -1.75 -10.98 -21.14
N GLN A 4 -0.71 -10.16 -21.02
CA GLN A 4 0.06 -10.08 -19.79
C GLN A 4 -0.86 -9.65 -18.63
N PRO A 5 -0.61 -10.12 -17.39
CA PRO A 5 -1.34 -9.66 -16.22
C PRO A 5 -1.23 -8.14 -16.07
N ASN A 6 -2.32 -7.49 -15.64
CA ASN A 6 -2.31 -6.07 -15.29
C ASN A 6 -2.33 -5.94 -13.77
N HIS A 7 -1.15 -5.90 -13.17
CA HIS A 7 -0.99 -5.86 -11.72
C HIS A 7 -1.53 -4.58 -11.06
N GLN A 8 -1.58 -3.45 -11.79
CA GLN A 8 -2.23 -2.23 -11.28
C GLN A 8 -3.74 -2.43 -11.13
N LYS A 9 -4.38 -3.07 -12.13
CA LYS A 9 -5.81 -3.40 -12.08
C LYS A 9 -6.11 -4.38 -10.95
N GLU A 10 -5.33 -5.45 -10.81
CA GLU A 10 -5.48 -6.43 -9.73
C GLU A 10 -5.31 -5.79 -8.35
N PHE A 11 -4.32 -4.90 -8.20
CA PHE A 11 -4.13 -4.11 -6.98
C PHE A 11 -5.38 -3.29 -6.65
N ILE A 12 -5.92 -2.54 -7.62
CA ILE A 12 -7.09 -1.67 -7.42
C ILE A 12 -8.33 -2.49 -7.02
N GLU A 13 -8.57 -3.61 -7.69
CA GLU A 13 -9.71 -4.50 -7.41
C GLU A 13 -9.62 -5.10 -6.00
N LEU A 14 -8.44 -5.56 -5.60
CA LEU A 14 -8.20 -6.10 -4.26
C LEU A 14 -8.30 -4.99 -3.20
N PHE A 15 -7.71 -3.82 -3.46
CA PHE A 15 -7.71 -2.69 -2.55
C PHE A 15 -9.14 -2.26 -2.23
N ASN A 16 -10.03 -2.17 -3.23
CA ASN A 16 -11.44 -1.80 -3.05
C ASN A 16 -12.23 -2.77 -2.13
N GLN A 17 -11.76 -4.00 -1.99
CA GLN A 17 -12.35 -5.01 -1.10
C GLN A 17 -11.70 -5.03 0.29
N THR A 18 -10.48 -4.50 0.41
CA THR A 18 -9.66 -4.55 1.62
C THR A 18 -10.09 -3.50 2.63
N ALA A 19 -10.42 -3.92 3.85
CA ALA A 19 -10.67 -3.06 5.00
C ALA A 19 -11.67 -1.92 4.73
N ARG A 20 -12.84 -2.28 4.19
CA ARG A 20 -13.88 -1.32 3.76
C ARG A 20 -14.44 -0.48 4.91
N TYR A 21 -14.18 -0.88 6.15
CA TYR A 21 -14.53 -0.16 7.38
C TYR A 21 -13.55 0.97 7.74
N HIS A 22 -12.44 1.13 7.00
CA HIS A 22 -11.49 2.23 7.14
C HIS A 22 -11.57 3.25 6.00
N ARG A 23 -11.07 4.47 6.25
CA ARG A 23 -10.93 5.50 5.22
C ARG A 23 -9.92 5.03 4.17
N ARG A 24 -10.27 5.12 2.89
CA ARG A 24 -9.41 4.60 1.79
C ARG A 24 -7.99 5.17 1.82
N TYR A 25 -7.85 6.48 2.05
CA TYR A 25 -6.54 7.12 2.18
C TYR A 25 -5.71 6.50 3.32
N GLN A 26 -6.33 6.24 4.48
CA GLN A 26 -5.65 5.61 5.61
C GLN A 26 -5.19 4.18 5.27
N VAL A 27 -6.02 3.39 4.59
CA VAL A 27 -5.64 2.02 4.16
C VAL A 27 -4.45 2.05 3.21
N PHE A 28 -4.44 3.00 2.26
CA PHE A 28 -3.31 3.16 1.34
C PHE A 28 -2.03 3.60 2.06
N GLN A 29 -2.14 4.57 2.96
CA GLN A 29 -1.02 5.06 3.77
C GLN A 29 -0.45 3.94 4.66
N ASP A 30 -1.31 3.21 5.37
CA ASP A 30 -0.90 2.10 6.23
C ASP A 30 -0.26 0.97 5.42
N PHE A 31 -0.75 0.67 4.21
CA PHE A 31 -0.11 -0.25 3.27
C PHE A 31 1.33 0.20 2.94
N CYS A 32 1.53 1.46 2.52
CA CYS A 32 2.86 2.00 2.22
C CYS A 32 3.79 1.95 3.44
N ASN A 33 3.27 2.28 4.62
CA ASN A 33 4.00 2.24 5.88
C ASN A 33 4.45 0.82 6.25
N CYS A 34 3.56 -0.16 6.09
CA CYS A 34 3.87 -1.57 6.34
C CYS A 34 4.91 -2.10 5.33
N ALA A 35 4.75 -1.76 4.06
CA ALA A 35 5.71 -2.14 3.01
C ALA A 35 7.10 -1.53 3.28
N MET A 36 7.16 -0.24 3.64
CA MET A 36 8.40 0.44 4.02
C MET A 36 9.10 -0.26 5.18
N ALA A 37 8.39 -0.52 6.28
CA ALA A 37 8.97 -1.16 7.46
C ALA A 37 9.46 -2.58 7.15
N ALA A 38 8.69 -3.37 6.39
CA ALA A 38 9.07 -4.71 5.99
C ALA A 38 10.32 -4.74 5.10
N ILE A 39 10.41 -3.81 4.12
CA ILE A 39 11.59 -3.68 3.26
C ILE A 39 12.79 -3.24 4.11
N HIS A 40 12.64 -2.24 4.97
CA HIS A 40 13.73 -1.77 5.82
C HIS A 40 14.27 -2.88 6.72
N ASN A 41 13.40 -3.57 7.46
CA ASN A 41 13.79 -4.61 8.41
C ASN A 41 14.41 -5.84 7.74
N LYS A 42 14.15 -6.06 6.45
CA LYS A 42 14.83 -7.09 5.66
C LYS A 42 16.34 -6.84 5.53
N TYR A 43 16.77 -5.58 5.50
CA TYR A 43 18.18 -5.20 5.29
C TYR A 43 18.87 -4.65 6.56
N CYS A 44 18.15 -3.87 7.35
CA CYS A 44 18.63 -3.25 8.58
C CYS A 44 17.52 -3.35 9.63
N TYR A 45 17.53 -4.41 10.42
CA TYR A 45 16.49 -4.63 11.41
C TYR A 45 16.46 -3.47 12.43
N SER A 46 15.27 -2.93 12.67
CA SER A 46 14.97 -1.95 13.72
C SER A 46 13.74 -2.41 14.50
N GLU A 47 13.92 -2.61 15.81
CA GLU A 47 12.82 -2.97 16.70
C GLU A 47 11.73 -1.88 16.73
N GLU A 48 12.12 -0.60 16.65
CA GLU A 48 11.16 0.50 16.58
C GLU A 48 10.27 0.41 15.33
N LEU A 49 10.86 0.09 14.18
CA LEU A 49 10.10 -0.08 12.93
C LEU A 49 9.26 -1.36 12.93
N GLU A 50 9.74 -2.43 13.57
CA GLU A 50 8.96 -3.66 13.75
C GLU A 50 7.72 -3.40 14.62
N LEU A 51 7.89 -2.70 15.74
CA LEU A 51 6.78 -2.30 16.61
C LEU A 51 5.80 -1.37 15.88
N TYR A 52 6.31 -0.46 15.05
CA TYR A 52 5.49 0.40 14.20
C TYR A 52 4.68 -0.39 13.17
N TYR A 53 5.30 -1.37 12.50
CA TYR A 53 4.63 -2.31 11.60
C TYR A 53 3.51 -3.05 12.33
N LEU A 54 3.82 -3.69 13.47
CA LEU A 54 2.87 -4.47 14.26
C LEU A 54 1.70 -3.60 14.75
N LYS A 55 1.97 -2.40 15.27
CA LYS A 55 0.93 -1.44 15.69
C LYS A 55 0.02 -1.04 14.53
N THR A 56 0.55 -0.96 13.31
CA THR A 56 -0.21 -0.57 12.13
C THR A 56 -1.06 -1.73 11.60
N ILE A 57 -0.45 -2.90 11.41
CA ILE A 57 -1.12 -4.06 10.81
C ILE A 57 -2.17 -4.67 11.75
N ASN A 58 -2.00 -4.57 13.07
CA ASN A 58 -2.97 -5.06 14.07
C ASN A 58 -4.29 -4.26 14.11
N LYS A 59 -4.42 -3.17 13.36
CA LYS A 59 -5.70 -2.47 13.18
C LYS A 59 -6.65 -3.24 12.25
N TYR A 60 -6.14 -4.19 11.48
CA TYR A 60 -6.86 -4.87 10.41
C TYR A 60 -7.33 -6.25 10.84
N GLU A 61 -8.47 -6.69 10.31
CA GLU A 61 -8.94 -8.06 10.45
C GLU A 61 -7.99 -9.02 9.72
N ARG A 62 -7.94 -10.28 10.15
CA ARG A 62 -6.98 -11.28 9.63
C ARG A 62 -7.03 -11.40 8.10
N GLU A 63 -8.23 -11.42 7.51
CA GLU A 63 -8.41 -11.47 6.05
C GLU A 63 -7.83 -10.23 5.36
N ASP A 64 -8.00 -9.05 5.95
CA ASP A 64 -7.47 -7.80 5.38
C ASP A 64 -5.96 -7.70 5.53
N VAL A 65 -5.37 -8.28 6.58
CA VAL A 65 -3.91 -8.45 6.67
C VAL A 65 -3.39 -9.28 5.49
N ASP A 66 -4.05 -10.39 5.16
CA ASP A 66 -3.65 -11.22 4.02
C ASP A 66 -3.81 -10.45 2.69
N ARG A 67 -4.88 -9.66 2.54
CA ARG A 67 -5.05 -8.78 1.37
C ARG A 67 -3.97 -7.71 1.29
N ILE A 68 -3.57 -7.09 2.41
CA ILE A 68 -2.47 -6.09 2.45
C ILE A 68 -1.15 -6.71 1.99
N VAL A 69 -0.83 -7.94 2.41
CA VAL A 69 0.36 -8.67 1.95
C VAL A 69 0.25 -8.98 0.45
N GLN A 70 -0.94 -9.33 -0.04
CA GLN A 70 -1.16 -9.58 -1.46
C GLN A 70 -1.07 -8.30 -2.31
N LEU A 71 -1.51 -7.14 -1.79
CA LEU A 71 -1.28 -5.84 -2.44
C LEU A 71 0.21 -5.58 -2.66
N PHE A 72 1.05 -5.89 -1.67
CA PHE A 72 2.51 -5.77 -1.82
C PHE A 72 3.06 -6.68 -2.91
N SER A 73 2.50 -7.89 -3.04
CA SER A 73 2.87 -8.83 -4.10
C SER A 73 2.55 -8.27 -5.49
N TYR A 74 1.38 -7.66 -5.69
CA TYR A 74 1.06 -7.01 -6.98
C TYR A 74 1.98 -5.82 -7.28
N THR A 75 2.38 -5.05 -6.27
CA THR A 75 3.37 -3.98 -6.45
C THR A 75 4.72 -4.54 -6.91
N VAL A 76 5.23 -5.59 -6.26
CA VAL A 76 6.50 -6.21 -6.63
C VAL A 76 6.44 -6.81 -8.04
N LEU A 77 5.37 -7.53 -8.36
CA LEU A 77 5.19 -8.14 -9.69
C LEU A 77 5.06 -7.08 -10.80
N GLY A 78 4.30 -6.01 -10.56
CA GLY A 78 4.18 -4.89 -11.50
C GLY A 78 5.51 -4.20 -11.77
N LEU A 79 6.29 -3.92 -10.72
CA LEU A 79 7.62 -3.30 -10.86
C LEU A 79 8.65 -4.24 -11.51
N ALA A 80 8.53 -5.56 -11.30
CA ALA A 80 9.38 -6.55 -11.94
C ALA A 80 9.07 -6.73 -13.43
N GLN A 81 7.80 -6.57 -13.82
CA GLN A 81 7.37 -6.60 -15.22
C GLN A 81 7.87 -5.37 -15.99
N GLU A 82 7.71 -4.18 -15.42
CA GLU A 82 8.19 -2.93 -16.01
C GLU A 82 8.42 -1.87 -14.91
N PRO A 83 9.64 -1.28 -14.82
CA PRO A 83 9.89 -0.16 -13.93
C PRO A 83 8.98 1.04 -14.27
N CYS A 84 8.13 1.44 -13.32
CA CYS A 84 7.16 2.51 -13.51
C CYS A 84 6.81 3.18 -12.17
N ASP A 85 6.07 4.30 -12.22
CA ASP A 85 5.42 4.87 -11.03
C ASP A 85 4.17 4.07 -10.66
N PHE A 86 4.37 2.85 -10.15
CA PHE A 86 3.27 1.95 -9.82
C PHE A 86 2.35 2.55 -8.74
N LEU A 87 2.94 3.03 -7.64
CA LEU A 87 2.18 3.54 -6.50
C LEU A 87 1.45 4.84 -6.83
N GLY A 88 2.08 5.78 -7.55
CA GLY A 88 1.41 7.00 -8.00
C GLY A 88 0.27 6.70 -8.97
N SER A 89 0.45 5.75 -9.89
CA SER A 89 -0.58 5.33 -10.84
C SER A 89 -1.82 4.76 -10.15
N VAL A 90 -1.65 3.80 -9.22
CA VAL A 90 -2.80 3.23 -8.49
C VAL A 90 -3.43 4.26 -7.54
N PHE A 91 -2.64 5.13 -6.92
CA PHE A 91 -3.13 6.20 -6.04
C PHE A 91 -4.06 7.17 -6.79
N MET A 92 -3.70 7.55 -8.02
CA MET A 92 -4.52 8.40 -8.90
C MET A 92 -5.77 7.69 -9.38
N GLN A 93 -5.66 6.44 -9.84
CA GLN A 93 -6.82 5.67 -10.30
C GLN A 93 -7.83 5.38 -9.18
N LEU A 94 -7.37 5.28 -7.93
CA LEU A 94 -8.22 5.14 -6.75
C LEU A 94 -8.89 6.47 -6.33
N GLY A 95 -8.59 7.59 -6.99
CA GLY A 95 -9.16 8.90 -6.66
C GLY A 95 -8.72 9.43 -5.28
N LEU A 96 -7.54 9.03 -4.80
CA LEU A 96 -7.06 9.39 -3.46
C LEU A 96 -6.44 10.81 -3.41
N GLY A 97 -6.06 11.37 -4.56
CA GLY A 97 -5.46 12.71 -4.68
C GLY A 97 -6.41 13.86 -4.35
N ASP A 98 -7.69 13.76 -4.75
CA ASP A 98 -8.67 14.84 -4.59
C ASP A 98 -9.02 15.13 -3.13
N LYS A 99 -8.75 14.18 -2.22
CA LYS A 99 -9.02 14.29 -0.78
C LYS A 99 -7.78 14.65 0.04
N ALA A 100 -6.58 14.56 -0.53
CA ALA A 100 -5.32 14.89 0.12
C ALA A 100 -4.93 16.37 -0.02
N LEU A 101 -5.60 17.11 -0.92
CA LEU A 101 -5.34 18.53 -1.19
C LEU A 101 -6.28 19.46 -0.41
N ILE A 102 -6.16 19.58 0.92
CA ILE A 102 -6.53 20.79 1.70
C ILE A 102 -5.71 20.81 3.02
N PRO A 103 -5.18 21.96 3.51
CA PRO A 103 -4.47 23.08 2.88
C PRO A 103 -2.98 23.09 3.29
N HIS A 104 -2.19 24.02 2.76
CA HIS A 104 -0.78 24.28 3.13
C HIS A 104 -0.42 24.01 4.61
N GLY A 105 0.61 23.19 4.83
CA GLY A 105 1.47 23.34 6.03
C GLY A 105 1.48 22.24 7.08
N ALA A 106 1.46 20.95 6.72
CA ALA A 106 1.71 19.88 7.71
C ALA A 106 2.47 18.69 7.13
N TRP A 107 3.73 18.91 6.75
CA TRP A 107 4.75 17.86 6.84
C TRP A 107 5.88 18.41 7.71
N PRO A 108 6.20 17.79 8.87
CA PRO A 108 7.37 18.19 9.63
C PRO A 108 8.62 17.74 8.85
N ALA A 109 9.51 18.71 8.62
CA ALA A 109 10.89 18.48 8.24
C ALA A 109 11.63 17.64 9.29
#